data_AF-S4XPV0-F1
#
_entry.id   AF-S4XPV0-F1
#
_cell.length_a   1.000
_cell.length_b   1.000
_cell.length_c   1.000
_cell.angle_alpha   90.00
_cell.angle_beta   90.00
_cell.angle_gamma   90.00
#
_symmetry.space_group_name_H-M   'P 1'
#
loop_
_entity.id
_entity.type
_entity.pdbx_description
1 polymer ?
#
loop_
_entity_poly.entity_id
_entity_poly.type
_entity_poly.pdbx_seq_one_letter_code
_entity_poly.pdbx_strand_id
1 'polypeptide(L)'
;MQQVKRVLVIDDEEGMRMTLAANLELEGYEVVEARDGAHALELAERQAFTLVLSDVRMPGLNGVETFRELKRIQPELTVVLMTAFALEQLIEEAIAEGVYTVIYKPFSMDHLARVVARAVDAPAVLVVDDIPKVADSIVAVLRAAGLSAHAVHDGRTAVQHVLERRVDVCVLDLVMPDQDGVATCAQMRGLKKRVTVIAMTGHSVPEMVGAIMSQGGYTCLRKPFDARELIHTIARARGDAAPG
;
A
#
# COMPACT_ATOMS: atom_id res chain seq x y z
N MET A 1 -11.35 -0.38 23.60
CA MET A 1 -12.17 -1.24 22.72
C MET A 1 -11.42 -1.32 21.40
N GLN A 2 -11.10 -2.51 20.89
CA GLN A 2 -10.58 -2.60 19.53
C GLN A 2 -11.71 -2.20 18.59
N GLN A 3 -11.48 -1.20 17.74
CA GLN A 3 -12.45 -0.78 16.75
C GLN A 3 -12.61 -1.92 15.75
N VAL A 4 -13.83 -2.45 15.64
CA VAL A 4 -14.15 -3.49 14.64
C VAL A 4 -13.88 -2.89 13.27
N LYS A 5 -13.02 -3.54 12.50
CA LYS A 5 -12.61 -3.08 11.18
C LYS A 5 -13.59 -3.63 10.16
N ARG A 6 -14.34 -2.72 9.53
CA ARG A 6 -15.35 -3.06 8.54
C ARG A 6 -14.76 -3.08 7.14
N VAL A 7 -14.91 -4.18 6.44
CA VAL A 7 -14.40 -4.38 5.07
C VAL A 7 -15.59 -4.49 4.11
N LEU A 8 -15.57 -3.71 3.04
CA LEU A 8 -16.54 -3.79 1.95
C LEU A 8 -15.95 -4.66 0.83
N VAL A 9 -16.63 -5.73 0.44
CA VAL A 9 -16.25 -6.58 -0.70
C VAL A 9 -17.19 -6.29 -1.86
N ILE A 10 -16.63 -5.87 -3.00
CA ILE A 10 -17.36 -5.51 -4.22
C ILE A 10 -16.92 -6.45 -5.34
N ASP A 11 -17.82 -7.31 -5.79
CA ASP A 11 -17.59 -8.22 -6.92
C ASP A 11 -18.96 -8.62 -7.50
N ASP A 12 -19.12 -8.61 -8.83
CA ASP A 12 -20.37 -8.96 -9.50
C ASP A 12 -20.60 -10.48 -9.56
N GLU A 13 -19.53 -11.27 -9.42
CA GLU A 13 -19.60 -12.71 -9.31
C GLU A 13 -19.96 -13.12 -7.87
N GLU A 14 -21.21 -13.54 -7.66
CA GLU A 14 -21.74 -13.94 -6.35
C GLU A 14 -20.87 -14.98 -5.63
N GLY A 15 -20.40 -16.01 -6.35
CA GLY A 15 -19.56 -17.05 -5.77
C GLY A 15 -18.22 -16.53 -5.25
N MET A 16 -17.55 -15.65 -6.01
CA MET A 16 -16.31 -15.01 -5.59
C MET A 16 -16.55 -14.09 -4.40
N ARG A 17 -17.57 -13.22 -4.48
CA ARG A 17 -17.93 -12.27 -3.43
C ARG A 17 -18.19 -12.96 -2.08
N MET A 18 -19.02 -14.01 -2.09
CA MET A 18 -19.33 -14.78 -0.88
C MET A 18 -18.09 -15.51 -0.33
N THR A 19 -17.26 -16.05 -1.22
CA THR A 19 -16.01 -16.74 -0.80
C THR A 19 -15.06 -15.76 -0.12
N LEU A 20 -14.85 -14.57 -0.70
CA LEU A 20 -14.03 -13.52 -0.12
C LEU A 20 -14.58 -13.08 1.23
N ALA A 21 -15.89 -12.86 1.33
CA ALA A 21 -16.53 -12.45 2.58
C ALA A 21 -16.33 -13.50 3.69
N ALA A 22 -16.65 -14.77 3.42
CA ALA A 22 -16.49 -15.84 4.41
C ALA A 22 -15.05 -15.99 4.90
N ASN A 23 -14.05 -15.88 4.01
CA ASN A 23 -12.64 -15.95 4.41
C ASN A 23 -12.23 -14.77 5.30
N LEU A 24 -12.70 -13.56 5.00
CA LEU A 24 -12.39 -12.38 5.80
C LEU A 24 -13.12 -12.37 7.15
N GLU A 25 -14.34 -12.89 7.22
CA GLU A 25 -15.05 -13.09 8.49
C GLU A 25 -14.31 -14.08 9.40
N LEU A 26 -13.74 -15.15 8.83
CA LEU A 26 -12.89 -16.10 9.57
C LEU A 26 -11.61 -15.44 10.14
N GLU A 27 -11.08 -14.43 9.45
CA GLU A 27 -9.95 -13.60 9.93
C GLU A 27 -10.39 -12.54 10.96
N GLY A 28 -11.68 -12.46 11.29
CA GLY A 28 -12.24 -11.59 12.34
C GLY A 28 -12.65 -10.19 11.88
N TYR A 29 -12.80 -9.97 10.56
CA TYR A 29 -13.32 -8.71 10.02
C TYR A 29 -14.86 -8.69 10.01
N GLU A 30 -15.44 -7.51 10.13
CA GLU A 30 -16.87 -7.31 9.83
C GLU A 30 -16.99 -7.05 8.33
N VAL A 31 -17.60 -7.96 7.59
CA VAL A 31 -17.70 -7.85 6.13
C VAL A 31 -19.09 -7.37 5.71
N VAL A 32 -19.12 -6.46 4.75
CA VAL A 32 -20.32 -6.07 4.02
C VAL A 32 -20.09 -6.36 2.55
N GLU A 33 -21.08 -6.95 1.89
CA GLU A 33 -21.00 -7.32 0.48
C GLU A 33 -21.75 -6.31 -0.40
N ALA A 34 -21.14 -5.94 -1.51
CA ALA A 34 -21.76 -5.20 -2.60
C ALA A 34 -21.61 -5.97 -3.91
N ARG A 35 -22.69 -6.01 -4.71
CA ARG A 35 -22.72 -6.77 -5.97
C ARG A 35 -22.23 -5.96 -7.18
N ASP A 36 -22.08 -4.66 -7.02
CA ASP A 36 -21.68 -3.72 -8.06
C ASP A 36 -21.25 -2.40 -7.42
N GLY A 37 -20.69 -1.49 -8.22
CA GLY A 37 -20.24 -0.18 -7.75
C GLY A 37 -21.38 0.70 -7.21
N ALA A 38 -22.58 0.63 -7.79
CA ALA A 38 -23.71 1.46 -7.34
C ALA A 38 -24.17 1.07 -5.92
N HIS A 39 -24.33 -0.23 -5.67
CA HIS A 39 -24.64 -0.74 -4.34
C HIS A 39 -23.54 -0.39 -3.33
N ALA A 40 -22.26 -0.44 -3.74
CA ALA A 40 -21.15 -0.04 -2.89
C ALA A 40 -21.22 1.43 -2.46
N LEU A 41 -21.58 2.34 -3.38
CA LEU A 41 -21.75 3.76 -3.07
C LEU A 41 -22.92 4.00 -2.11
N GLU A 42 -24.07 3.35 -2.34
CA GLU A 42 -25.22 3.42 -1.43
C GLU A 42 -24.87 2.97 0.00
N LEU A 43 -24.03 1.94 0.12
CA LEU A 43 -23.55 1.47 1.42
C LEU A 43 -22.57 2.47 2.04
N ALA A 44 -21.63 3.00 1.26
CA ALA A 44 -20.61 3.94 1.73
C ALA A 44 -21.19 5.29 2.22
N GLU A 45 -22.34 5.70 1.70
CA GLU A 45 -23.07 6.87 2.22
C GLU A 45 -23.70 6.62 3.59
N ARG A 46 -24.00 5.35 3.92
CA ARG A 46 -24.72 4.97 5.14
C ARG A 46 -23.81 4.55 6.28
N GLN A 47 -22.62 4.04 5.98
CA GLN A 47 -21.69 3.52 6.97
C GLN A 47 -20.23 3.70 6.54
N ALA A 48 -19.35 3.88 7.53
CA ALA A 48 -17.92 4.00 7.30
C ALA A 48 -17.26 2.62 7.14
N PHE A 49 -16.30 2.54 6.23
CA PHE A 49 -15.47 1.35 6.00
C PHE A 49 -14.01 1.67 6.28
N THR A 50 -13.24 0.66 6.69
CA THR A 50 -11.78 0.79 6.82
C THR A 50 -11.07 0.40 5.53
N LEU A 51 -11.61 -0.60 4.84
CA LEU A 51 -11.06 -1.15 3.61
C LEU A 51 -12.17 -1.51 2.62
N VAL A 52 -11.90 -1.32 1.34
CA VAL A 52 -12.64 -1.91 0.23
C VAL A 52 -11.76 -2.87 -0.53
N LEU A 53 -12.29 -4.06 -0.83
CA LEU A 53 -11.80 -4.94 -1.88
C LEU A 53 -12.76 -4.82 -3.05
N SER A 54 -12.31 -4.30 -4.19
CA SER A 54 -13.15 -4.13 -5.37
C SER A 54 -12.60 -4.89 -6.56
N ASP A 55 -13.42 -5.71 -7.19
CA ASP A 55 -13.13 -6.12 -8.56
C ASP A 55 -13.15 -4.91 -9.49
N VAL A 56 -12.29 -4.93 -10.50
CA VAL A 56 -12.17 -3.86 -11.49
C VAL A 56 -13.20 -4.01 -12.60
N ARG A 57 -13.49 -5.24 -13.03
CA ARG A 57 -14.36 -5.53 -14.17
C ARG A 57 -15.77 -5.86 -13.69
N MET A 58 -16.53 -4.80 -13.41
CA MET A 58 -17.95 -4.91 -13.09
C MET A 58 -18.80 -4.22 -14.17
N PRO A 59 -20.04 -4.68 -14.41
CA PRO A 59 -20.97 -3.99 -15.28
C PRO A 59 -21.41 -2.64 -14.67
N GLY A 60 -21.60 -1.64 -15.52
CA GLY A 60 -21.96 -0.29 -15.07
C GLY A 60 -20.74 0.46 -14.57
N LEU A 61 -20.74 0.81 -13.28
CA LEU A 61 -19.62 1.52 -12.64
C LEU A 61 -18.47 0.54 -12.36
N ASN A 62 -17.34 0.71 -13.04
CA ASN A 62 -16.20 -0.19 -12.88
C ASN A 62 -15.47 0.06 -11.54
N GLY A 63 -14.55 -0.82 -11.14
CA GLY A 63 -13.90 -0.73 -9.83
C GLY A 63 -13.03 0.53 -9.63
N VAL A 64 -12.44 1.07 -10.70
CA VAL A 64 -11.63 2.31 -10.61
C VAL A 64 -12.53 3.55 -10.50
N GLU A 65 -13.62 3.59 -11.26
CA GLU A 65 -14.63 4.64 -11.11
C GLU A 65 -15.28 4.59 -9.72
N THR A 66 -15.59 3.38 -9.25
CA THR A 66 -16.11 3.14 -7.89
C THR A 66 -15.12 3.62 -6.84
N PHE A 67 -13.83 3.32 -6.98
CA PHE A 67 -12.76 3.85 -6.12
C PHE A 67 -12.79 5.38 -6.03
N ARG A 68 -12.87 6.08 -7.16
CA ARG A 68 -12.87 7.55 -7.23
C ARG A 68 -14.06 8.14 -6.47
N GLU A 69 -15.25 7.60 -6.68
CA GLU A 69 -16.45 8.07 -5.97
C GLU A 69 -16.42 7.71 -4.48
N LEU A 70 -15.97 6.50 -4.13
CA LEU A 70 -15.79 6.10 -2.72
C LEU A 70 -14.82 7.02 -1.98
N LYS A 71 -13.72 7.44 -2.61
CA LYS A 71 -12.77 8.40 -2.04
C LYS A 71 -13.37 9.79 -1.84
N ARG A 72 -14.35 10.20 -2.65
CA ARG A 72 -15.08 11.46 -2.43
C ARG A 72 -16.01 11.37 -1.21
N ILE A 73 -16.65 10.22 -1.00
CA ILE A 73 -17.55 9.99 0.14
C ILE A 73 -16.74 9.79 1.43
N GLN A 74 -15.66 9.01 1.36
CA GLN A 74 -14.79 8.64 2.49
C GLN A 74 -13.31 8.82 2.10
N PRO A 75 -12.72 10.02 2.29
CA PRO A 75 -11.34 10.32 1.87
C PRO A 75 -10.27 9.38 2.44
N GLU A 76 -10.45 8.95 3.68
CA GLU A 76 -9.51 8.06 4.40
C GLU A 76 -9.71 6.57 4.07
N LEU A 77 -10.70 6.22 3.24
CA LEU A 77 -11.03 4.83 2.91
C LEU A 77 -9.88 4.17 2.14
N THR A 78 -9.35 3.07 2.68
CA THR A 78 -8.33 2.29 1.96
C THR A 78 -9.02 1.45 0.90
N VAL A 79 -8.50 1.43 -0.32
CA VAL A 79 -9.09 0.65 -1.43
C VAL A 79 -8.02 -0.23 -2.06
N VAL A 80 -8.33 -1.52 -2.20
CA VAL A 80 -7.53 -2.51 -2.91
C VAL A 80 -8.34 -2.98 -4.11
N LEU A 81 -7.73 -2.90 -5.29
CA LEU A 81 -8.35 -3.37 -6.52
C LEU A 81 -7.93 -4.81 -6.81
N MET A 82 -8.87 -5.59 -7.33
CA MET A 82 -8.66 -6.96 -7.81
C MET A 82 -8.94 -6.98 -9.31
N THR A 83 -8.06 -7.57 -10.12
CA THR A 83 -8.23 -7.57 -11.58
C THR A 83 -7.68 -8.82 -12.25
N ALA A 84 -8.38 -9.35 -13.27
CA ALA A 84 -7.93 -10.48 -14.06
C ALA A 84 -7.03 -10.12 -15.26
N PHE A 85 -7.09 -8.90 -15.83
CA PHE A 85 -6.29 -8.52 -17.01
C PHE A 85 -6.28 -7.00 -17.32
N ALA A 86 -5.22 -6.60 -18.05
CA ALA A 86 -4.77 -5.28 -18.53
C ALA A 86 -5.82 -4.24 -18.99
N LEU A 87 -6.48 -3.56 -18.05
CA LEU A 87 -6.79 -2.13 -18.23
C LEU A 87 -5.60 -1.34 -17.67
N GLU A 88 -4.41 -1.53 -18.25
CA GLU A 88 -3.16 -1.00 -17.71
C GLU A 88 -3.28 0.50 -17.45
N GLN A 89 -3.77 1.27 -18.41
CA GLN A 89 -3.93 2.73 -18.26
C GLN A 89 -4.83 3.12 -17.07
N LEU A 90 -6.02 2.51 -16.95
CA LEU A 90 -6.95 2.83 -15.86
C LEU A 90 -6.40 2.42 -14.50
N ILE A 91 -5.69 1.29 -14.44
CA ILE A 91 -4.99 0.84 -13.25
C ILE A 91 -3.83 1.78 -12.90
N GLU A 92 -3.06 2.21 -13.89
CA GLU A 92 -1.97 3.15 -13.68
C GLU A 92 -2.48 4.50 -13.17
N GLU A 93 -3.63 4.97 -13.65
CA GLU A 93 -4.30 6.16 -13.13
C GLU A 93 -4.74 5.95 -11.68
N ALA A 94 -5.41 4.83 -11.36
CA ALA A 94 -5.82 4.51 -9.99
C ALA A 94 -4.64 4.48 -9.01
N ILE A 95 -3.49 3.95 -9.45
CA ILE A 95 -2.24 3.97 -8.69
C ILE A 95 -1.75 5.39 -8.48
N ALA A 96 -1.68 6.21 -9.53
CA ALA A 96 -1.30 7.62 -9.43
C ALA A 96 -2.25 8.44 -8.53
N GLU A 97 -3.52 8.03 -8.45
CA GLU A 97 -4.56 8.62 -7.59
C GLU A 97 -4.57 8.06 -6.15
N GLY A 98 -3.63 7.18 -5.80
CA GLY A 98 -3.42 6.73 -4.42
C GLY A 98 -4.25 5.54 -3.97
N VAL A 99 -4.68 4.68 -4.89
CA VAL A 99 -5.17 3.35 -4.51
C VAL A 99 -4.10 2.61 -3.70
N TYR A 100 -4.51 1.83 -2.70
CA TYR A 100 -3.54 1.23 -1.78
C TYR A 100 -2.63 0.22 -2.49
N THR A 101 -3.24 -0.69 -3.25
CA THR A 101 -2.56 -1.59 -4.18
C THR A 101 -3.56 -2.21 -5.15
N VAL A 102 -3.03 -2.93 -6.14
CA VAL A 102 -3.75 -3.80 -7.06
C VAL A 102 -3.28 -5.23 -6.84
N ILE A 103 -4.20 -6.18 -6.80
CA ILE A 103 -3.95 -7.62 -6.75
C ILE A 103 -4.43 -8.22 -8.07
N TYR A 104 -3.58 -9.02 -8.70
CA TYR A 104 -3.89 -9.69 -9.96
C TYR A 104 -4.50 -11.08 -9.68
N LYS A 105 -5.64 -11.35 -10.30
CA LYS A 105 -6.27 -12.68 -10.36
C LYS A 105 -5.49 -13.55 -11.39
N PRO A 106 -5.28 -14.85 -11.13
CA PRO A 106 -5.65 -15.58 -9.92
C PRO A 106 -4.70 -15.26 -8.74
N PHE A 107 -5.26 -15.18 -7.53
CA PHE A 107 -4.52 -15.02 -6.27
C PHE A 107 -4.92 -16.10 -5.27
N SER A 108 -4.07 -16.37 -4.28
CA SER A 108 -4.42 -17.26 -3.15
C SER A 108 -5.08 -16.47 -2.02
N MET A 109 -5.92 -17.14 -1.22
CA MET A 109 -6.53 -16.51 -0.03
C MET A 109 -5.48 -16.08 0.98
N ASP A 110 -4.38 -16.83 1.14
CA ASP A 110 -3.26 -16.43 2.00
C ASP A 110 -2.61 -15.11 1.55
N HIS A 111 -2.47 -14.92 0.23
CA HIS A 111 -1.92 -13.69 -0.33
C HIS A 111 -2.87 -12.52 -0.07
N LEU A 112 -4.16 -12.70 -0.37
CA LEU A 112 -5.18 -11.69 -0.10
C LEU A 112 -5.23 -11.32 1.38
N ALA A 113 -5.29 -12.30 2.28
CA ALA A 113 -5.36 -12.08 3.73
C ALA A 113 -4.15 -11.28 4.24
N ARG A 114 -2.94 -11.52 3.68
CA ARG A 114 -1.76 -10.69 4.00
C ARG A 114 -1.91 -9.25 3.54
N VAL A 115 -2.38 -9.03 2.31
CA VAL A 115 -2.58 -7.67 1.78
C VAL A 115 -3.65 -6.94 2.59
N VAL A 116 -4.78 -7.60 2.87
CA VAL A 116 -5.86 -7.08 3.71
C VAL A 116 -5.33 -6.73 5.10
N ALA A 117 -4.64 -7.65 5.78
CA ALA A 117 -4.10 -7.38 7.11
C ALA A 117 -3.18 -6.15 7.14
N ARG A 118 -2.38 -5.93 6.09
CA ARG A 118 -1.59 -4.70 5.93
C ARG A 118 -2.48 -3.49 5.70
N ALA A 119 -3.41 -3.57 4.74
CA ALA A 119 -4.25 -2.46 4.29
C ALA A 119 -5.21 -1.95 5.36
N VAL A 120 -5.87 -2.84 6.11
CA VAL A 120 -6.84 -2.46 7.16
C VAL A 120 -6.15 -1.72 8.32
N ASP A 121 -4.85 -1.88 8.52
CA ASP A 121 -4.10 -1.10 9.52
C ASP A 121 -3.80 0.35 9.10
N ALA A 122 -4.28 0.76 7.90
CA ALA A 122 -4.09 2.08 7.28
C ALA A 122 -2.62 2.57 7.37
N PRO A 123 -1.66 1.80 6.86
CA PRO A 123 -0.27 2.03 7.17
C PRO A 123 0.31 3.18 6.35
N ALA A 124 1.16 3.96 7.01
CA ALA A 124 1.80 5.12 6.41
C ALA A 124 3.10 4.76 5.70
N VAL A 125 3.44 5.54 4.68
CA VAL A 125 4.77 5.55 4.07
C VAL A 125 5.71 6.39 4.94
N LEU A 126 6.84 5.83 5.33
CA LEU A 126 7.93 6.55 5.98
C LEU A 126 8.98 6.91 4.94
N VAL A 127 9.32 8.19 4.79
CA VAL A 127 10.39 8.66 3.92
C VAL A 127 11.58 9.02 4.79
N VAL A 128 12.74 8.42 4.51
CA VAL A 128 13.98 8.61 5.24
C VAL A 128 15.02 9.18 4.28
N ASP A 129 15.41 10.43 4.50
CA ASP A 129 16.44 11.11 3.70
C ASP A 129 17.08 12.19 4.59
N ASP A 130 18.41 12.23 4.63
CA ASP A 130 19.20 13.14 5.47
C ASP A 130 19.10 14.60 5.02
N ILE A 131 18.60 14.84 3.80
CA ILE A 131 18.29 16.16 3.28
C ILE A 131 16.79 16.44 3.55
N PRO A 132 16.43 17.27 4.56
CA PRO A 132 15.03 17.44 4.97
C PRO A 132 14.14 17.94 3.85
N LYS A 133 14.66 18.83 3.00
CA LYS A 133 13.93 19.36 1.84
C LYS A 133 13.55 18.27 0.83
N VAL A 134 14.39 17.25 0.65
CA VAL A 134 14.10 16.13 -0.26
C VAL A 134 13.04 15.24 0.37
N ALA A 135 13.21 14.86 1.64
CA ALA A 135 12.23 14.06 2.38
C ALA A 135 10.83 14.72 2.38
N ASP A 136 10.76 16.01 2.73
CA ASP A 136 9.51 16.76 2.83
C ASP A 136 8.84 16.93 1.47
N SER A 137 9.62 17.13 0.40
CA SER A 137 9.12 17.20 -0.98
C SER A 137 8.47 15.89 -1.40
N ILE A 138 9.14 14.74 -1.14
CA ILE A 138 8.58 13.42 -1.42
C ILE A 138 7.29 13.20 -0.62
N VAL A 139 7.27 13.54 0.67
CA VAL A 139 6.07 13.42 1.50
C VAL A 139 4.92 14.29 0.98
N ALA A 140 5.20 15.52 0.54
CA ALA A 140 4.18 16.38 -0.04
C ALA A 140 3.55 15.78 -1.30
N VAL A 141 4.38 15.19 -2.17
CA VAL A 141 3.93 14.47 -3.38
C VAL A 141 3.05 13.27 -3.02
N LEU A 142 3.50 12.43 -2.08
CA LEU A 142 2.74 11.24 -1.66
C LEU A 142 1.38 11.62 -1.04
N ARG A 143 1.35 12.69 -0.21
CA ARG A 143 0.11 13.20 0.38
C ARG A 143 -0.84 13.80 -0.65
N ALA A 144 -0.30 14.52 -1.64
CA ALA A 144 -1.10 15.06 -2.75
C ALA A 144 -1.74 13.94 -3.59
N ALA A 145 -1.08 12.79 -3.69
CA ALA A 145 -1.63 11.58 -4.30
C ALA A 145 -2.58 10.80 -3.37
N GLY A 146 -2.87 11.27 -2.14
CA GLY A 146 -3.80 10.62 -1.21
C GLY A 146 -3.18 9.54 -0.31
N LEU A 147 -1.85 9.40 -0.28
CA LEU A 147 -1.15 8.48 0.63
C LEU A 147 -0.83 9.17 1.97
N SER A 148 -1.02 8.43 3.07
CA SER A 148 -0.46 8.83 4.37
C SER A 148 1.06 8.68 4.36
N ALA A 149 1.79 9.77 4.57
CA ALA A 149 3.26 9.77 4.53
C ALA A 149 3.88 10.69 5.60
N HIS A 150 5.07 10.32 6.08
CA HIS A 150 5.83 11.04 7.10
C HIS A 150 7.33 11.05 6.74
N ALA A 151 8.02 12.15 7.05
CA ALA A 151 9.46 12.29 6.86
C ALA A 151 10.20 12.08 8.18
N VAL A 152 11.37 11.47 8.09
CA VAL A 152 12.42 11.44 9.11
C VAL A 152 13.77 11.63 8.42
N HIS A 153 14.78 12.09 9.16
CA HIS A 153 16.02 12.58 8.55
C HIS A 153 17.27 11.78 8.94
N ASP A 154 17.08 10.64 9.60
CA ASP A 154 18.17 9.75 9.98
C ASP A 154 17.66 8.32 10.23
N GLY A 155 18.56 7.35 10.12
CA GLY A 155 18.24 5.92 10.28
C GLY A 155 17.76 5.53 11.68
N ARG A 156 18.25 6.19 12.74
CA ARG A 156 17.87 5.88 14.12
C ARG A 156 16.42 6.27 14.39
N THR A 157 16.06 7.50 14.01
CA THR A 157 14.68 8.00 14.10
C THR A 157 13.75 7.15 13.22
N ALA A 158 14.22 6.68 12.06
CA ALA A 158 13.44 5.80 11.20
C ALA A 158 13.12 4.46 11.88
N VAL A 159 14.10 3.80 12.49
CA VAL A 159 13.90 2.54 13.23
C VAL A 159 12.94 2.74 14.41
N GLN A 160 13.07 3.86 15.15
CA GLN A 160 12.15 4.19 16.23
C GLN A 160 10.72 4.42 15.73
N HIS A 161 10.55 5.13 14.61
CA HIS A 161 9.25 5.34 13.99
C HIS A 161 8.57 4.02 13.58
N VAL A 162 9.32 3.07 13.03
CA VAL A 162 8.80 1.74 12.68
C VAL A 162 8.37 0.93 13.91
N LEU A 163 9.04 1.11 15.05
CA LEU A 163 8.66 0.47 16.31
C LEU A 163 7.34 1.02 16.86
N GLU A 164 7.17 2.35 16.83
CA GLU A 164 6.10 3.08 17.50
C GLU A 164 4.84 3.26 16.63
N ARG A 165 4.99 3.39 15.31
CA ARG A 165 3.89 3.71 14.39
C ARG A 165 3.54 2.56 13.45
N ARG A 166 2.36 2.64 12.83
CA ARG A 166 1.92 1.73 11.75
C ARG A 166 2.48 2.23 10.42
N VAL A 167 3.72 1.84 10.15
CA VAL A 167 4.38 2.01 8.85
C VAL A 167 4.32 0.67 8.12
N ASP A 168 4.01 0.66 6.83
CA ASP A 168 4.08 -0.55 5.99
C ASP A 168 5.13 -0.47 4.90
N VAL A 169 5.48 0.75 4.48
CA VAL A 169 6.51 1.00 3.48
C VAL A 169 7.47 2.06 4.00
N CYS A 170 8.76 1.75 3.94
CA CYS A 170 9.84 2.68 4.23
C CYS A 170 10.61 2.97 2.94
N VAL A 171 10.55 4.22 2.48
CA VAL A 171 11.34 4.74 1.37
C VAL A 171 12.63 5.32 1.95
N LEU A 172 13.76 4.68 1.72
CA LEU A 172 15.00 4.90 2.47
C LEU A 172 16.15 5.34 1.55
N ASP A 173 16.72 6.51 1.78
CA ASP A 173 17.97 6.88 1.14
C ASP A 173 19.14 6.01 1.62
N LEU A 174 20.02 5.64 0.70
CA LEU A 174 21.16 4.78 1.02
C LEU A 174 22.38 5.54 1.55
N VAL A 175 22.58 6.79 1.14
CA VAL A 175 23.80 7.53 1.46
C VAL A 175 23.47 8.60 2.49
N MET A 176 23.53 8.21 3.77
CA MET A 176 23.32 9.12 4.89
C MET A 176 24.60 9.26 5.75
N PRO A 177 24.92 10.45 6.31
CA PRO A 177 26.17 10.72 7.02
C PRO A 177 26.41 9.90 8.30
N ASP A 178 25.36 9.66 9.10
CA ASP A 178 25.47 9.11 10.45
C ASP A 178 25.23 7.58 10.53
N GLN A 179 24.40 7.06 9.63
CA GLN A 179 24.05 5.64 9.56
C GLN A 179 23.72 5.27 8.11
N ASP A 180 24.48 4.36 7.51
CA ASP A 180 24.23 3.86 6.15
C ASP A 180 22.82 3.23 6.04
N GLY A 181 22.10 3.52 4.95
CA GLY A 181 20.77 2.97 4.67
C GLY A 181 20.74 1.44 4.66
N VAL A 182 21.83 0.77 4.29
CA VAL A 182 21.91 -0.71 4.37
C VAL A 182 21.80 -1.19 5.82
N ALA A 183 22.50 -0.54 6.76
CA ALA A 183 22.44 -0.88 8.17
C ALA A 183 21.06 -0.59 8.77
N THR A 184 20.42 0.51 8.35
CA THR A 184 19.06 0.86 8.74
C THR A 184 18.05 -0.20 8.27
N CYS A 185 18.15 -0.66 7.03
CA CYS A 185 17.31 -1.75 6.49
C CYS A 185 17.47 -3.04 7.30
N ALA A 186 18.71 -3.43 7.61
CA ALA A 186 18.99 -4.62 8.42
C ALA A 186 18.37 -4.54 9.82
N GLN A 187 18.44 -3.37 10.46
CA GLN A 187 17.82 -3.13 11.77
C GLN A 187 16.29 -3.23 11.68
N MET A 188 15.67 -2.62 10.68
CA MET A 188 14.22 -2.69 10.46
C MET A 188 13.74 -4.13 10.22
N ARG A 189 14.49 -4.94 9.45
CA ARG A 189 14.18 -6.37 9.26
C ARG A 189 14.26 -7.17 10.57
N GLY A 190 15.18 -6.81 11.46
CA GLY A 190 15.28 -7.42 12.79
C GLY A 190 14.06 -7.13 13.67
N LEU A 191 13.29 -6.08 13.36
CA LEU A 191 12.01 -5.83 14.00
C LEU A 191 11.00 -6.84 13.47
N LYS A 192 10.30 -7.55 14.36
CA LYS A 192 9.18 -8.45 13.98
C LYS A 192 7.94 -7.67 13.49
N LYS A 193 8.16 -6.65 12.65
CA LYS A 193 7.16 -5.74 12.07
C LYS A 193 7.11 -5.99 10.56
N ARG A 194 5.94 -5.80 9.97
CA ARG A 194 5.71 -5.99 8.53
C ARG A 194 5.95 -4.68 7.79
N VAL A 195 7.22 -4.27 7.66
CA VAL A 195 7.62 -3.09 6.87
C VAL A 195 8.39 -3.53 5.64
N THR A 196 7.98 -3.01 4.48
CA THR A 196 8.68 -3.20 3.21
C THR A 196 9.61 -2.03 2.95
N VAL A 197 10.90 -2.29 2.74
CA VAL A 197 11.89 -1.23 2.49
C VAL A 197 12.11 -1.05 0.98
N ILE A 198 11.91 0.17 0.47
CA ILE A 198 12.27 0.61 -0.88
C ILE A 198 13.48 1.53 -0.73
N ALA A 199 14.62 1.15 -1.25
CA ALA A 199 15.81 1.98 -1.22
C ALA A 199 15.78 3.04 -2.32
N MET A 200 16.33 4.22 -2.06
CA MET A 200 16.61 5.26 -3.05
C MET A 200 18.12 5.41 -3.21
N THR A 201 18.61 5.47 -4.46
CA THR A 201 20.04 5.59 -4.72
C THR A 201 20.37 6.56 -5.86
N GLY A 202 21.34 7.45 -5.65
CA GLY A 202 21.88 8.33 -6.71
C GLY A 202 22.85 7.63 -7.67
N HIS A 203 23.46 6.52 -7.25
CA HIS A 203 24.37 5.72 -8.05
C HIS A 203 23.99 4.25 -7.92
N SER A 204 23.40 3.68 -8.97
CA SER A 204 23.03 2.27 -9.04
C SER A 204 24.27 1.38 -9.22
N VAL A 205 25.11 1.31 -8.19
CA VAL A 205 26.19 0.32 -8.13
C VAL A 205 25.55 -1.04 -7.80
N PRO A 206 25.75 -2.08 -8.63
CA PRO A 206 25.13 -3.40 -8.41
C PRO A 206 25.34 -3.98 -7.01
N GLU A 207 26.48 -3.67 -6.38
CA GLU A 207 26.81 -4.10 -5.02
C GLU A 207 25.84 -3.56 -3.96
N MET A 208 25.45 -2.29 -4.08
CA MET A 208 24.53 -1.65 -3.13
C MET A 208 23.11 -2.21 -3.24
N VAL A 209 22.67 -2.47 -4.48
CA VAL A 209 21.39 -3.14 -4.76
C VAL A 209 21.41 -4.54 -4.15
N GLY A 210 22.48 -5.31 -4.38
CA GLY A 210 22.68 -6.63 -3.79
C GLY A 210 22.65 -6.61 -2.26
N ALA A 211 23.30 -5.61 -1.65
CA ALA A 211 23.31 -5.43 -0.21
C ALA A 211 21.90 -5.21 0.35
N ILE A 212 21.12 -4.29 -0.22
CA ILE A 212 19.75 -4.03 0.23
C ILE A 212 18.84 -5.25 0.09
N MET A 213 18.93 -5.94 -1.05
CA MET A 213 18.13 -7.15 -1.28
C MET A 213 18.50 -8.26 -0.28
N SER A 214 19.79 -8.44 0.02
CA SER A 214 20.25 -9.40 1.03
C SER A 214 19.72 -9.09 2.44
N GLN A 215 19.46 -7.81 2.71
CA GLN A 215 18.90 -7.32 3.98
C GLN A 215 17.37 -7.26 3.98
N GLY A 216 16.69 -7.84 2.98
CA GLY A 216 15.23 -7.90 2.91
C GLY A 216 14.57 -6.63 2.38
N GLY A 217 15.33 -5.74 1.74
CA GLY A 217 14.76 -4.68 0.92
C GLY A 217 13.98 -5.28 -0.26
N TYR A 218 12.93 -4.57 -0.67
CA TYR A 218 12.06 -4.98 -1.77
C TYR A 218 12.61 -4.57 -3.12
N THR A 219 13.02 -3.31 -3.26
CA THR A 219 13.64 -2.80 -4.49
C THR A 219 14.50 -1.57 -4.24
N CYS A 220 15.23 -1.17 -5.27
CA CYS A 220 16.01 0.07 -5.31
C CYS A 220 15.49 0.96 -6.45
N LEU A 221 15.18 2.21 -6.13
CA LEU A 221 14.70 3.24 -7.03
C LEU A 221 15.83 4.25 -7.29
N ARG A 222 16.10 4.55 -8.56
CA ARG A 222 17.27 5.35 -8.97
C ARG A 222 16.91 6.84 -9.02
N LYS A 223 17.65 7.68 -8.30
CA LYS A 223 17.56 9.15 -8.39
C LYS A 223 18.24 9.64 -9.69
N PRO A 224 17.68 10.64 -10.41
CA PRO A 224 16.35 11.21 -10.19
C PRO A 224 15.24 10.28 -10.70
N PHE A 225 14.13 10.25 -9.96
CA PHE A 225 12.89 9.55 -10.31
C PHE A 225 11.72 10.53 -10.24
N ASP A 226 10.62 10.21 -10.90
CA ASP A 226 9.41 11.02 -10.81
C ASP A 226 8.44 10.51 -9.74
N ALA A 227 7.44 11.34 -9.43
CA ALA A 227 6.40 11.04 -8.45
C ALA A 227 5.65 9.74 -8.75
N ARG A 228 5.35 9.51 -10.04
CA ARG A 228 4.55 8.38 -10.50
C ARG A 228 5.33 7.09 -10.30
N GLU A 229 6.60 7.04 -10.69
CA GLU A 229 7.48 5.89 -10.48
C GLU A 229 7.53 5.47 -9.00
N LEU A 230 7.66 6.45 -8.09
CA LEU A 230 7.67 6.18 -6.65
C LEU A 230 6.33 5.60 -6.17
N ILE A 231 5.20 6.23 -6.51
CA ILE A 231 3.85 5.80 -6.10
C ILE A 231 3.56 4.38 -6.63
N HIS A 232 3.92 4.11 -7.89
CA HIS A 232 3.81 2.79 -8.47
C HIS A 232 4.64 1.74 -7.74
N THR A 233 5.87 2.09 -7.38
CA THR A 233 6.76 1.19 -6.64
C THR A 233 6.19 0.89 -5.24
N ILE A 234 5.61 1.88 -4.57
CA ILE A 234 4.94 1.71 -3.27
C ILE A 234 3.72 0.78 -3.41
N ALA A 235 2.86 1.01 -4.41
CA ALA A 235 1.69 0.16 -4.66
C ALA A 235 2.11 -1.30 -4.90
N ARG A 236 3.11 -1.54 -5.75
CA ARG A 236 3.64 -2.89 -6.00
C ARG A 236 4.20 -3.54 -4.73
N ALA A 237 4.95 -2.80 -3.92
CA ALA A 237 5.49 -3.29 -2.65
C ALA A 237 4.40 -3.68 -1.64
N ARG A 238 3.22 -3.04 -1.70
CA ARG A 238 2.04 -3.37 -0.89
C ARG A 238 1.31 -4.60 -1.38
N GLY A 239 1.20 -4.75 -2.70
CA GLY A 239 0.49 -5.84 -3.38
C GLY A 239 1.29 -7.13 -3.45
N ASP A 240 2.61 -7.07 -3.51
CA ASP A 240 3.44 -8.27 -3.66
C ASP A 240 3.49 -9.07 -2.35
N ALA A 241 3.63 -10.39 -2.49
CA ALA A 241 4.09 -11.21 -1.39
C ALA A 241 5.51 -10.75 -1.05
N ALA A 242 5.71 -10.16 0.12
CA ALA A 242 7.04 -9.79 0.60
C ALA A 242 8.01 -10.96 0.40
N PRO A 243 9.26 -10.72 -0.04
CA PRO A 243 10.25 -11.80 -0.09
C PRO A 243 10.38 -12.40 1.31
N GLY A 244 10.25 -13.73 1.38
CA GLY A 244 10.29 -14.50 2.63
C GLY A 244 11.60 -14.38 3.39
#